data_AF-A0A3T1CYK5-F1
#
_entry.id   AF-A0A3T1CYK5-F1
#
_cell.length_a   1.000
_cell.length_b   1.000
_cell.length_c   1.000
_cell.angle_alpha   90.00
_cell.angle_beta   90.00
_cell.angle_gamma   90.00
#
_symmetry.space_group_name_H-M   'P 1'
#
loop_
_entity.id
_entity.type
_entity.pdbx_description
1 polymer ?
#
loop_
_entity_poly.entity_id
_entity_poly.type
_entity_poly.pdbx_seq_one_letter_code
_entity_poly.pdbx_strand_id
1 'polypeptide(L)'
;MKKAIIMLMLFAAVFSVLPGVSNAAARSDGKEIVELTKGIEYKLNERGFVTYVNIDELPKDVADNFRRIGVSSYGGVKPDVSRYKWADFITTSSLYDDSRGYGSGLTQPGTYYPMTILYDADNMPLAYHIGKIEFTQTTPDAGSPGSASHATLDHLEATEQEIVLGVGKSQKLKVYAVYTNGEEKEITADKGLVVRSESAAIADIKKGIITAGNKVGSTNLVVSYLGKKLTITVKVTKDAAVSIKASSKKTTLTVGDTKQIKLTGTYSDGKVKDITNLAVWTTDDSDIADIDGGEIEAVSEGTTTITANYNGLTVAIEVTVISEEEEEATQYVSLVASNKNIKLLPGDEKTIRIYGLTEDGQKVEVTDEVVWQTSKSDVVDADSGILTAGKPGKAVVYVSHGSTELSFNVEVIKEKAVKAIISSPSKIEVKKGSEKQLIAEAQYIDDVKIDVTERAVWTVKNDSILEIDGGTLTALKKGKTIITVKYKGKFANIEVTVK
;
A
#
# COMPACT_ATOMS: atom_id res chain seq x y z
N MET A 1 -86.03 -17.18 -22.97
CA MET A 1 -85.25 -18.33 -23.47
C MET A 1 -84.88 -18.10 -24.94
N LYS A 2 -83.57 -18.09 -25.23
CA LYS A 2 -82.87 -18.44 -26.49
C LYS A 2 -83.55 -18.22 -27.88
N LYS A 3 -82.81 -17.44 -28.70
CA LYS A 3 -82.32 -17.71 -30.10
C LYS A 3 -83.03 -17.10 -31.35
N ALA A 4 -82.17 -16.44 -32.16
CA ALA A 4 -81.95 -16.50 -33.63
C ALA A 4 -82.66 -15.48 -34.56
N ILE A 5 -81.95 -14.52 -35.21
CA ILE A 5 -81.19 -14.52 -36.51
C ILE A 5 -82.05 -14.05 -37.71
N ILE A 6 -81.43 -13.30 -38.65
CA ILE A 6 -81.74 -12.98 -40.09
C ILE A 6 -81.95 -11.46 -40.34
N MET A 7 -80.93 -10.67 -40.77
CA MET A 7 -80.33 -10.47 -42.13
C MET A 7 -81.05 -9.34 -42.92
N LEU A 8 -80.49 -8.13 -43.02
CA LEU A 8 -79.57 -7.64 -44.07
C LEU A 8 -80.20 -7.55 -45.48
N MET A 9 -80.42 -6.32 -45.99
CA MET A 9 -80.07 -5.82 -47.33
C MET A 9 -80.95 -4.60 -47.70
N LEU A 10 -80.33 -3.43 -47.93
CA LEU A 10 -80.39 -2.79 -49.24
C LEU A 10 -79.21 -1.83 -49.40
N PHE A 11 -78.51 -1.99 -50.51
CA PHE A 11 -77.25 -1.34 -50.90
C PHE A 11 -77.51 -0.60 -52.23
N ALA A 12 -76.73 0.46 -52.47
CA ALA A 12 -76.29 1.01 -53.77
C ALA A 12 -77.11 2.11 -54.50
N ALA A 13 -76.44 3.25 -54.73
CA ALA A 13 -76.18 3.98 -56.00
C ALA A 13 -75.86 5.45 -55.64
N VAL A 14 -74.74 6.11 -56.01
CA VAL A 14 -74.12 6.35 -57.33
C VAL A 14 -72.63 6.70 -57.13
N PHE A 15 -71.78 6.24 -58.05
CA PHE A 15 -70.31 6.33 -58.04
C PHE A 15 -69.76 7.61 -58.74
N SER A 16 -68.50 7.92 -58.44
CA SER A 16 -67.47 8.59 -59.27
C SER A 16 -67.42 10.13 -59.33
N VAL A 17 -66.46 10.72 -58.60
CA VAL A 17 -65.25 11.40 -59.15
C VAL A 17 -64.18 11.35 -58.05
N LEU A 18 -63.11 10.58 -58.27
CA LEU A 18 -61.98 10.30 -57.35
C LEU A 18 -62.33 9.77 -55.93
N PRO A 19 -62.67 8.47 -55.74
CA PRO A 19 -62.81 7.89 -54.38
C PRO A 19 -62.24 6.44 -54.27
N GLY A 20 -61.95 5.85 -53.11
CA GLY A 20 -62.32 6.23 -51.75
C GLY A 20 -61.49 5.49 -50.70
N VAL A 21 -60.95 6.28 -49.77
CA VAL A 21 -61.04 6.00 -48.34
C VAL A 21 -62.53 5.70 -48.01
N SER A 22 -62.77 4.87 -47.00
CA SER A 22 -64.06 4.42 -46.45
C SER A 22 -64.62 3.10 -47.02
N ASN A 23 -64.16 2.01 -46.39
CA ASN A 23 -65.04 1.02 -45.78
C ASN A 23 -64.19 0.15 -44.85
N ALA A 24 -63.78 0.73 -43.72
CA ALA A 24 -63.35 -0.08 -42.60
C ALA A 24 -64.55 -0.91 -42.13
N ALA A 25 -64.43 -2.23 -42.15
CA ALA A 25 -65.46 -3.09 -41.60
C ALA A 25 -65.70 -2.68 -40.14
N ALA A 26 -66.93 -2.30 -39.78
CA ALA A 26 -67.26 -2.04 -38.38
C ALA A 26 -67.08 -3.32 -37.56
N ARG A 27 -66.53 -3.19 -36.36
CA ARG A 27 -66.50 -4.25 -35.34
C ARG A 27 -67.93 -4.66 -34.97
N SER A 28 -68.08 -5.84 -34.36
CA SER A 28 -69.37 -6.36 -33.89
C SER A 28 -70.05 -5.48 -32.82
N ASP A 29 -69.33 -4.56 -32.20
CA ASP A 29 -69.81 -3.57 -31.23
C ASP A 29 -70.13 -2.19 -31.86
N GLY A 30 -70.04 -2.07 -33.18
CA GLY A 30 -70.40 -0.85 -33.94
C GLY A 30 -69.29 0.18 -34.07
N LYS A 31 -68.07 -0.07 -33.56
CA LYS A 31 -66.91 0.82 -33.74
C LYS A 31 -66.20 0.55 -35.08
N GLU A 32 -65.85 1.60 -35.80
CA GLU A 32 -65.08 1.48 -37.06
C GLU A 32 -63.62 1.12 -36.79
N ILE A 33 -63.03 0.29 -37.65
CA ILE A 33 -61.59 0.01 -37.63
C ILE A 33 -60.87 1.20 -38.26
N VAL A 34 -59.83 1.72 -37.61
CA VAL A 34 -59.16 2.95 -38.08
C VAL A 34 -57.95 2.63 -38.95
N GLU A 35 -57.78 3.30 -40.09
CA GLU A 35 -56.51 3.28 -40.84
C GLU A 35 -55.50 4.23 -40.19
N LEU A 36 -54.34 3.70 -39.81
CA LEU A 36 -53.24 4.45 -39.21
C LEU A 36 -52.36 5.04 -40.29
N THR A 37 -52.09 6.34 -40.18
CA THR A 37 -51.14 7.05 -41.03
C THR A 37 -49.79 7.31 -40.35
N LYS A 38 -49.68 7.03 -39.04
CA LYS A 38 -48.49 7.22 -38.18
C LYS A 38 -48.45 6.16 -37.07
N GLY A 39 -47.34 6.06 -36.34
CA GLY A 39 -47.18 5.10 -35.23
C GLY A 39 -46.78 3.68 -35.62
N ILE A 40 -46.61 3.38 -36.91
CA ILE A 40 -46.04 2.11 -37.39
C ILE A 40 -44.69 2.37 -38.05
N GLU A 41 -43.66 1.66 -37.61
CA GLU A 41 -42.30 1.77 -38.13
C GLU A 41 -41.81 0.41 -38.62
N TYR A 42 -41.22 0.37 -39.82
CA TYR A 42 -40.63 -0.83 -40.39
C TYR A 42 -39.11 -0.71 -40.44
N LYS A 43 -38.40 -1.59 -39.74
CA LYS A 43 -36.93 -1.62 -39.73
C LYS A 43 -36.42 -2.83 -40.49
N LEU A 44 -35.63 -2.58 -41.53
CA LEU A 44 -35.00 -3.63 -42.34
C LEU A 44 -33.91 -4.35 -41.54
N ASN A 45 -33.78 -5.65 -41.77
CA ASN A 45 -32.66 -6.47 -41.29
C ASN A 45 -32.35 -7.61 -42.27
N GLU A 46 -31.35 -8.42 -41.95
CA GLU A 46 -30.87 -9.52 -42.80
C GLU A 46 -31.91 -10.63 -43.06
N ARG A 47 -32.99 -10.68 -42.25
CA ARG A 47 -34.09 -11.66 -42.36
C ARG A 47 -35.40 -11.01 -42.81
N GLY A 48 -35.33 -9.83 -43.44
CA GLY A 48 -36.48 -9.08 -43.93
C GLY A 48 -36.66 -7.75 -43.21
N PHE A 49 -37.79 -7.59 -42.51
CA PHE A 49 -38.05 -6.40 -41.70
C PHE A 49 -38.83 -6.73 -40.43
N VAL A 50 -38.69 -5.87 -39.43
CA VAL A 50 -39.42 -5.93 -38.16
C VAL A 50 -40.36 -4.75 -38.08
N THR A 51 -41.60 -5.02 -37.72
CA THR A 51 -42.62 -4.01 -37.47
C THR A 51 -42.61 -3.62 -36.00
N TYR A 52 -42.50 -2.32 -35.75
CA TYR A 52 -42.65 -1.71 -34.44
C TYR A 52 -43.90 -0.83 -34.41
N VAL A 53 -44.54 -0.78 -33.25
CA VAL A 53 -45.71 0.05 -32.98
C VAL A 53 -45.31 1.06 -31.92
N ASN A 54 -45.26 2.32 -32.32
CA ASN A 54 -45.09 3.42 -31.37
C ASN A 54 -46.47 3.76 -30.79
N ILE A 55 -46.74 3.23 -29.59
CA ILE A 55 -48.05 3.35 -28.92
C ILE A 55 -48.42 4.81 -28.68
N ASP A 56 -47.45 5.69 -28.42
CA ASP A 56 -47.67 7.10 -28.12
C ASP A 56 -48.15 7.92 -29.34
N GLU A 57 -47.95 7.39 -30.56
CA GLU A 57 -48.40 8.01 -31.81
C GLU A 57 -49.75 7.47 -32.30
N LEU A 58 -50.33 6.48 -31.61
CA LEU A 58 -51.62 5.91 -31.97
C LEU A 58 -52.77 6.81 -31.49
N PRO A 59 -53.94 6.78 -32.17
CA PRO A 59 -55.18 7.31 -31.62
C PRO A 59 -55.43 6.73 -30.23
N LYS A 60 -55.85 7.57 -29.28
CA LYS A 60 -55.93 7.21 -27.87
C LYS A 60 -56.78 5.96 -27.60
N ASP A 61 -57.90 5.82 -28.31
CA ASP A 61 -58.79 4.67 -28.22
C ASP A 61 -58.15 3.37 -28.75
N VAL A 62 -57.24 3.46 -29.73
CA VAL A 62 -56.44 2.33 -30.21
C VAL A 62 -55.31 2.03 -29.22
N ALA A 63 -54.58 3.05 -28.76
CA ALA A 63 -53.46 2.91 -27.83
C ALA A 63 -53.88 2.22 -26.53
N ASP A 64 -54.98 2.67 -25.93
CA ASP A 64 -55.48 2.16 -24.65
C ASP A 64 -55.87 0.68 -24.73
N ASN A 65 -56.31 0.21 -25.90
CA ASN A 65 -56.86 -1.13 -26.11
C ASN A 65 -55.93 -2.10 -26.85
N PHE A 66 -54.89 -1.62 -27.52
CA PHE A 66 -53.98 -2.47 -28.30
C PHE A 66 -53.20 -3.45 -27.41
N ARG A 67 -53.28 -4.74 -27.72
CA ARG A 67 -52.59 -5.81 -26.98
C ARG A 67 -51.86 -6.80 -27.88
N ARG A 68 -52.31 -6.98 -29.13
CA ARG A 68 -51.79 -8.02 -30.03
C ARG A 68 -51.63 -7.49 -31.43
N ILE A 69 -50.58 -7.94 -32.11
CA ILE A 69 -50.25 -7.52 -33.47
C ILE A 69 -50.38 -8.71 -34.43
N GLY A 70 -50.88 -8.43 -35.63
CA GLY A 70 -50.75 -9.32 -36.79
C GLY A 70 -50.04 -8.57 -37.90
N VAL A 71 -49.04 -9.20 -38.52
CA VAL A 71 -48.33 -8.65 -39.68
C VAL A 71 -48.33 -9.69 -40.78
N SER A 72 -48.73 -9.27 -41.97
CA SER A 72 -48.63 -10.06 -43.20
C SER A 72 -47.99 -9.21 -44.29
N SER A 73 -47.36 -9.85 -45.28
CA SER A 73 -46.60 -9.16 -46.32
C SER A 73 -46.55 -9.97 -47.59
N TYR A 74 -46.72 -9.30 -48.73
CA TYR A 74 -46.69 -9.92 -50.05
C TYR A 74 -45.55 -9.34 -50.89
N GLY A 75 -44.83 -10.18 -51.62
CA GLY A 75 -43.82 -9.77 -52.59
C GLY A 75 -44.43 -9.65 -53.99
N GLY A 76 -44.16 -8.56 -54.71
CA GLY A 76 -44.66 -8.33 -56.08
C GLY A 76 -45.56 -7.09 -56.23
N VAL A 77 -46.36 -7.03 -57.30
CA VAL A 77 -47.21 -5.88 -57.66
C VAL A 77 -48.11 -5.49 -56.47
N LYS A 78 -48.25 -4.16 -56.23
CA LYS A 78 -49.06 -3.48 -55.19
C LYS A 78 -50.15 -4.37 -54.56
N PRO A 79 -50.35 -4.32 -53.23
CA PRO A 79 -51.46 -4.99 -52.57
C PRO A 79 -52.73 -4.32 -53.08
N ASP A 80 -53.31 -4.91 -54.11
CA ASP A 80 -54.73 -4.74 -54.33
C ASP A 80 -55.34 -5.40 -53.10
N VAL A 81 -56.01 -4.59 -52.25
CA VAL A 81 -56.59 -5.04 -50.98
C VAL A 81 -57.26 -6.35 -51.28
N SER A 82 -56.73 -7.42 -50.69
CA SER A 82 -56.94 -8.72 -51.29
C SER A 82 -58.45 -8.99 -51.37
N ARG A 83 -58.86 -9.70 -52.41
CA ARG A 83 -60.22 -10.18 -52.66
C ARG A 83 -60.79 -11.05 -51.51
N TYR A 84 -60.03 -11.21 -50.41
CA TYR A 84 -60.34 -11.95 -49.22
C TYR A 84 -60.95 -11.03 -48.15
N LYS A 85 -61.93 -11.56 -47.43
CA LYS A 85 -62.67 -10.77 -46.43
C LYS A 85 -61.73 -10.51 -45.25
N TRP A 86 -61.92 -9.39 -44.56
CA TRP A 86 -61.16 -9.03 -43.35
C TRP A 86 -61.02 -10.20 -42.35
N ALA A 87 -62.04 -11.07 -42.26
CA ALA A 87 -62.05 -12.28 -41.44
C ALA A 87 -60.92 -13.28 -41.75
N ASP A 88 -60.39 -13.30 -42.98
CA ASP A 88 -59.33 -14.21 -43.40
C ASP A 88 -57.95 -13.79 -42.86
N PHE A 89 -57.84 -12.59 -42.27
CA PHE A 89 -56.60 -12.00 -41.75
C PHE A 89 -56.46 -11.97 -40.22
N ILE A 90 -57.53 -12.27 -39.48
CA ILE A 90 -57.58 -12.17 -38.01
C ILE A 90 -56.94 -13.38 -37.30
N THR A 91 -56.65 -14.44 -38.05
CA THR A 91 -56.36 -15.78 -37.47
C THR A 91 -54.96 -15.93 -36.87
N THR A 92 -54.06 -14.97 -37.09
CA THR A 92 -52.67 -15.01 -36.59
C THR A 92 -52.28 -13.70 -35.90
N SER A 93 -52.76 -13.48 -34.67
CA SER A 93 -52.31 -12.38 -33.82
C SER A 93 -51.43 -12.89 -32.67
N SER A 94 -50.31 -12.22 -32.44
CA SER A 94 -49.38 -12.53 -31.34
C SER A 94 -49.37 -11.41 -30.31
N LEU A 95 -49.06 -11.73 -29.06
CA LEU A 95 -48.82 -10.71 -28.02
C LEU A 95 -47.72 -9.76 -28.51
N TYR A 96 -47.99 -8.46 -28.46
CA TYR A 96 -47.00 -7.46 -28.83
C TYR A 96 -46.01 -7.22 -27.69
N ASP A 97 -44.74 -7.07 -28.05
CA ASP A 97 -43.64 -6.75 -27.15
C ASP A 97 -42.79 -5.67 -27.84
N ASP A 98 -42.80 -4.48 -27.26
CA ASP A 98 -42.15 -3.28 -27.79
C ASP A 98 -40.63 -3.45 -27.91
N SER A 99 -40.04 -4.26 -27.03
CA SER A 99 -38.59 -4.54 -27.02
C SER A 99 -38.13 -5.43 -28.17
N ARG A 100 -39.03 -6.25 -28.74
CA ARG A 100 -38.70 -7.25 -29.77
C ARG A 100 -39.29 -6.94 -31.15
N GLY A 101 -40.41 -6.22 -31.21
CA GLY A 101 -41.16 -6.00 -32.44
C GLY A 101 -41.70 -7.30 -33.06
N TYR A 102 -42.28 -7.22 -34.26
CA TYR A 102 -42.80 -8.39 -34.98
C TYR A 102 -42.10 -8.60 -36.32
N GLY A 103 -41.39 -9.71 -36.47
CA GLY A 103 -40.63 -10.04 -37.67
C GLY A 103 -41.52 -10.48 -38.84
N SER A 104 -41.18 -10.06 -40.05
CA SER A 104 -41.93 -10.42 -41.26
C SER A 104 -41.69 -11.85 -41.75
N GLY A 105 -40.55 -12.45 -41.39
CA GLY A 105 -40.15 -13.80 -41.83
C GLY A 105 -39.79 -13.90 -43.31
N LEU A 106 -39.65 -12.78 -44.02
CA LEU A 106 -39.38 -12.71 -45.45
C LEU A 106 -37.88 -12.53 -45.72
N THR A 107 -37.25 -13.43 -46.48
CA THR A 107 -35.79 -13.46 -46.62
C THR A 107 -35.26 -13.07 -48.01
N GLN A 108 -36.13 -12.81 -48.98
CA GLN A 108 -35.72 -12.49 -50.36
C GLN A 108 -35.77 -10.98 -50.61
N PRO A 109 -34.84 -10.38 -51.37
CA PRO A 109 -34.96 -8.99 -51.80
C PRO A 109 -36.14 -8.76 -52.75
N GLY A 110 -36.75 -7.57 -52.64
CA GLY A 110 -37.89 -7.17 -53.46
C GLY A 110 -38.66 -5.99 -52.88
N THR A 111 -39.67 -5.54 -53.61
CA THR A 111 -40.66 -4.60 -53.08
C THR A 111 -41.75 -5.37 -52.33
N TYR A 112 -41.93 -5.03 -51.06
CA TYR A 112 -42.92 -5.61 -50.17
C TYR A 112 -43.94 -4.59 -49.75
N TYR A 113 -45.14 -5.07 -49.48
CA TYR A 113 -46.21 -4.23 -48.95
C TYR A 113 -46.78 -4.87 -47.68
N PRO A 114 -46.25 -4.50 -46.50
CA PRO A 114 -46.79 -4.97 -45.24
C PRO A 114 -48.21 -4.47 -45.00
N MET A 115 -49.05 -5.36 -44.49
CA MET A 115 -50.28 -5.04 -43.79
C MET A 115 -50.06 -5.33 -42.31
N THR A 116 -50.22 -4.31 -41.47
CA THR A 116 -50.15 -4.42 -40.01
C THR A 116 -51.53 -4.21 -39.44
N ILE A 117 -52.02 -5.11 -38.60
CA ILE A 117 -53.30 -5.00 -37.91
C ILE A 117 -53.06 -5.05 -36.40
N LEU A 118 -53.64 -4.08 -35.70
CA LEU A 118 -53.62 -3.97 -34.24
C LEU A 118 -54.92 -4.54 -33.69
N TYR A 119 -54.81 -5.39 -32.67
CA TYR A 119 -55.94 -6.07 -32.04
C TYR A 119 -55.99 -5.77 -30.54
N ASP A 120 -57.18 -5.80 -29.97
CA ASP A 120 -57.36 -5.81 -28.52
C ASP A 120 -57.10 -7.20 -27.90
N ALA A 121 -57.33 -7.29 -26.58
CA ALA A 121 -57.15 -8.51 -25.81
C ALA A 121 -58.02 -9.68 -26.31
N ASP A 122 -59.19 -9.39 -26.89
CA ASP A 122 -60.17 -10.36 -27.36
C ASP A 122 -59.95 -10.75 -28.82
N ASN A 123 -58.82 -10.35 -29.41
CA ASN A 123 -58.49 -10.50 -30.85
C ASN A 123 -59.43 -9.73 -31.78
N MET A 124 -60.11 -8.69 -31.30
CA MET A 124 -60.91 -7.83 -32.16
C MET A 124 -60.02 -6.76 -32.80
N PRO A 125 -60.11 -6.54 -34.11
CA PRO A 125 -59.30 -5.55 -34.83
C PRO A 125 -59.65 -4.13 -34.38
N LEU A 126 -58.63 -3.33 -34.09
CA LEU A 126 -58.74 -1.91 -33.70
C LEU A 126 -58.38 -0.99 -34.85
N ALA A 127 -57.26 -1.28 -35.49
CA ALA A 127 -56.68 -0.40 -36.51
C ALA A 127 -55.78 -1.18 -37.46
N TYR A 128 -55.49 -0.62 -38.63
CA TYR A 128 -54.52 -1.18 -39.57
C TYR A 128 -53.63 -0.14 -40.21
N HIS A 129 -52.50 -0.58 -40.75
CA HIS A 129 -51.60 0.22 -41.56
C HIS A 129 -51.12 -0.59 -42.76
N ILE A 130 -51.06 0.05 -43.93
CA ILE A 130 -50.47 -0.51 -45.14
C ILE A 130 -49.21 0.27 -45.46
N GLY A 131 -48.07 -0.42 -45.47
CA GLY A 131 -46.78 0.16 -45.85
C GLY A 131 -46.34 -0.25 -47.25
N LYS A 132 -45.27 0.39 -47.73
CA LYS A 132 -44.45 -0.06 -48.85
C LYS A 132 -42.99 -0.06 -48.38
N ILE A 133 -42.31 -1.18 -48.55
CA ILE A 133 -40.91 -1.36 -48.19
C ILE A 133 -40.15 -1.82 -49.44
N GLU A 134 -39.01 -1.20 -49.70
CA GLU A 134 -38.04 -1.70 -50.68
C GLU A 134 -36.91 -2.37 -49.92
N PHE A 135 -36.83 -3.69 -50.01
CA PHE A 135 -35.80 -4.49 -49.37
C PHE A 135 -34.80 -4.93 -50.43
N THR A 136 -33.62 -4.30 -50.45
CA THR A 136 -32.50 -4.72 -51.30
C THR A 136 -31.49 -5.47 -50.45
N GLN A 137 -31.12 -6.67 -50.89
CA GLN A 137 -30.06 -7.47 -50.28
C GLN A 137 -28.82 -7.24 -51.13
N THR A 138 -27.86 -6.46 -50.65
CA THR A 138 -26.59 -6.30 -51.35
C THR A 138 -25.77 -7.57 -51.16
N THR A 139 -25.63 -8.37 -52.22
CA THR A 139 -24.68 -9.49 -52.27
C THR A 139 -23.25 -8.96 -52.40
N PRO A 140 -22.28 -9.40 -51.57
CA PRO A 140 -20.87 -9.16 -51.83
C PRO A 140 -20.38 -10.12 -52.93
N ASP A 141 -19.79 -9.56 -54.00
CA ASP A 141 -19.13 -10.33 -55.06
C ASP A 141 -17.73 -10.80 -54.60
N ALA A 142 -17.27 -11.89 -55.21
CA ALA A 142 -16.18 -12.76 -54.79
C ALA A 142 -14.80 -12.10 -54.74
N GLY A 143 -14.39 -11.72 -53.53
CA GLY A 143 -13.03 -11.38 -53.13
C GLY A 143 -12.98 -11.34 -51.61
N SER A 144 -12.86 -12.52 -50.99
CA SER A 144 -13.18 -12.79 -49.58
C SER A 144 -12.46 -11.89 -48.55
N PRO A 145 -13.23 -11.12 -47.76
CA PRO A 145 -13.11 -11.17 -46.29
C PRO A 145 -14.45 -11.59 -45.67
N GLY A 146 -14.39 -12.56 -44.75
CA GLY A 146 -15.54 -13.22 -44.18
C GLY A 146 -16.50 -12.29 -43.43
N SER A 147 -17.79 -12.51 -43.69
CA SER A 147 -18.90 -12.49 -42.73
C SER A 147 -18.53 -12.00 -41.33
N ALA A 148 -18.71 -10.70 -41.06
CA ALA A 148 -18.85 -10.24 -39.69
C ALA A 148 -20.21 -10.73 -39.20
N SER A 149 -20.22 -11.96 -38.66
CA SER A 149 -21.25 -12.49 -37.78
C SER A 149 -21.81 -11.36 -36.93
N HIS A 150 -23.12 -11.09 -37.02
CA HIS A 150 -23.82 -10.45 -35.90
C HIS A 150 -23.48 -11.31 -34.68
N ALA A 151 -22.66 -10.78 -33.80
CA ALA A 151 -22.10 -11.56 -32.72
C ALA A 151 -23.23 -11.90 -31.77
N THR A 152 -23.56 -13.18 -31.68
CA THR A 152 -24.57 -13.65 -30.73
C THR A 152 -23.89 -13.85 -29.38
N LEU A 153 -24.64 -13.70 -28.28
CA LEU A 153 -24.09 -13.97 -26.96
C LEU A 153 -23.65 -15.44 -26.88
N ASP A 154 -22.37 -15.67 -26.65
CA ASP A 154 -21.80 -17.01 -26.54
C ASP A 154 -21.88 -17.50 -25.10
N HIS A 155 -21.22 -16.81 -24.17
CA HIS A 155 -21.24 -17.13 -22.75
C HIS A 155 -21.12 -15.87 -21.87
N LEU A 156 -21.18 -16.10 -20.56
CA LEU A 156 -20.94 -15.07 -19.55
C LEU A 156 -19.65 -15.38 -18.83
N GLU A 157 -18.90 -14.33 -18.51
CA GLU A 157 -17.72 -14.41 -17.66
C GLU A 157 -17.87 -13.47 -16.46
N ALA A 158 -17.08 -13.71 -15.43
CA ALA A 158 -16.99 -12.84 -14.28
C ALA A 158 -15.55 -12.72 -13.82
N THR A 159 -15.23 -11.63 -13.11
CA THR A 159 -13.87 -11.39 -12.57
C THR A 159 -13.37 -12.54 -11.72
N GLU A 160 -14.26 -13.18 -10.98
CA GLU A 160 -13.97 -14.35 -10.17
C GLU A 160 -15.13 -15.37 -10.25
N GLN A 161 -14.80 -16.65 -10.34
CA GLN A 161 -15.77 -17.75 -10.28
C GLN A 161 -15.86 -18.39 -8.88
N GLU A 162 -14.85 -18.14 -8.03
CA GLU A 162 -14.84 -18.52 -6.62
C GLU A 162 -14.41 -17.34 -5.75
N ILE A 163 -15.17 -17.07 -4.69
CA ILE A 163 -14.99 -15.92 -3.82
C ILE A 163 -15.03 -16.39 -2.37
N VAL A 164 -14.04 -15.99 -1.57
CA VAL A 164 -13.99 -16.28 -0.12
C VAL A 164 -14.12 -14.96 0.65
N LEU A 165 -15.14 -14.85 1.50
CA LEU A 165 -15.40 -13.66 2.30
C LEU A 165 -15.49 -14.01 3.79
N GLY A 166 -14.96 -13.14 4.64
CA GLY A 166 -15.27 -13.17 6.06
C GLY A 166 -16.72 -12.71 6.33
N VAL A 167 -17.34 -13.19 7.41
CA VAL A 167 -18.66 -12.71 7.87
C VAL A 167 -18.73 -11.18 7.87
N GLY A 168 -19.78 -10.63 7.25
CA GLY A 168 -20.04 -9.18 7.18
C GLY A 168 -19.11 -8.40 6.23
N LYS A 169 -18.24 -9.07 5.45
CA LYS A 169 -17.41 -8.42 4.42
C LYS A 169 -18.11 -8.38 3.07
N SER A 170 -17.62 -7.49 2.20
CA SER A 170 -18.17 -7.33 0.84
C SER A 170 -17.06 -7.24 -0.21
N GLN A 171 -17.38 -7.65 -1.43
CA GLN A 171 -16.51 -7.58 -2.60
C GLN A 171 -17.31 -7.15 -3.83
N LYS A 172 -16.68 -6.41 -4.75
CA LYS A 172 -17.27 -6.07 -6.05
C LYS A 172 -17.07 -7.22 -7.02
N LEU A 173 -18.09 -7.51 -7.82
CA LEU A 173 -18.07 -8.49 -8.89
C LEU A 173 -18.34 -7.78 -10.21
N LYS A 174 -17.51 -8.01 -11.22
CA LYS A 174 -17.84 -7.64 -12.60
C LYS A 174 -18.28 -8.84 -13.41
N VAL A 175 -19.23 -8.63 -14.31
CA VAL A 175 -19.81 -9.65 -15.18
C VAL A 175 -19.72 -9.14 -16.61
N TYR A 176 -19.28 -10.01 -17.51
CA TYR A 176 -19.06 -9.72 -18.92
C TYR A 176 -19.93 -10.65 -19.78
N ALA A 177 -20.55 -10.07 -20.80
CA ALA A 177 -21.11 -10.82 -21.91
C ALA A 177 -20.01 -11.01 -22.97
N VAL A 178 -19.73 -12.26 -23.32
CA VAL A 178 -18.78 -12.61 -24.38
C VAL A 178 -19.58 -13.05 -25.60
N TYR A 179 -19.35 -12.39 -26.73
CA TYR A 179 -20.08 -12.66 -27.98
C TYR A 179 -19.25 -13.57 -28.91
N THR A 180 -19.91 -14.22 -29.87
CA THR A 180 -19.27 -15.20 -30.79
C THR A 180 -18.17 -14.62 -31.67
N ASN A 181 -18.07 -13.28 -31.77
CA ASN A 181 -16.97 -12.58 -32.46
C ASN A 181 -15.76 -12.30 -31.54
N GLY A 182 -15.81 -12.73 -30.27
CA GLY A 182 -14.79 -12.45 -29.24
C GLY A 182 -14.92 -11.07 -28.57
N GLU A 183 -15.93 -10.28 -28.89
CA GLU A 183 -16.20 -9.01 -28.19
C GLU A 183 -16.66 -9.29 -26.76
N GLU A 184 -16.11 -8.56 -25.80
CA GLU A 184 -16.51 -8.60 -24.39
C GLU A 184 -17.16 -7.28 -23.99
N LYS A 185 -18.33 -7.36 -23.35
CA LYS A 185 -19.05 -6.19 -22.83
C LYS A 185 -19.30 -6.34 -21.34
N GLU A 186 -18.85 -5.39 -20.53
CA GLU A 186 -19.21 -5.32 -19.10
C GLU A 186 -20.72 -5.04 -18.96
N ILE A 187 -21.45 -5.94 -18.31
CA ILE A 187 -22.90 -5.90 -18.14
C ILE A 187 -23.33 -5.84 -16.66
N THR A 188 -22.41 -5.61 -15.72
CA THR A 188 -22.68 -5.59 -14.27
C THR A 188 -23.83 -4.66 -13.84
N ALA A 189 -24.05 -3.57 -14.59
CA ALA A 189 -25.11 -2.59 -14.33
C ALA A 189 -26.28 -2.67 -15.33
N ASP A 190 -26.28 -3.66 -16.24
CA ASP A 190 -27.32 -3.82 -17.24
C ASP A 190 -28.65 -4.23 -16.59
N LYS A 191 -29.77 -3.65 -17.05
CA LYS A 191 -31.11 -3.92 -16.49
C LYS A 191 -31.59 -5.34 -16.75
N GLY A 192 -31.09 -5.99 -17.80
CA GLY A 192 -31.39 -7.38 -18.13
C GLY A 192 -30.55 -8.40 -17.35
N LEU A 193 -29.51 -7.97 -16.63
CA LEU A 193 -28.70 -8.85 -15.80
C LEU A 193 -29.45 -9.20 -14.51
N VAL A 194 -29.69 -10.49 -14.31
CA VAL A 194 -30.30 -11.01 -13.09
C VAL A 194 -29.26 -11.85 -12.36
N VAL A 195 -28.97 -11.50 -11.12
CA VAL A 195 -28.14 -12.33 -10.23
C VAL A 195 -28.95 -12.73 -9.01
N ARG A 196 -28.97 -14.03 -8.70
CA ARG A 196 -29.67 -14.57 -7.53
C ARG A 196 -28.71 -15.39 -6.68
N SER A 197 -28.71 -15.13 -5.38
CA SER A 197 -28.07 -16.02 -4.42
C SER A 197 -28.99 -17.19 -4.09
N GLU A 198 -28.43 -18.40 -4.06
CA GLU A 198 -29.13 -19.59 -3.57
C GLU A 198 -29.35 -19.54 -2.04
N SER A 199 -28.53 -18.75 -1.31
CA SER A 199 -28.69 -18.53 0.12
C SER A 199 -28.22 -17.14 0.54
N ALA A 200 -29.14 -16.17 0.54
CA ALA A 200 -28.89 -14.81 1.01
C ALA A 200 -28.43 -14.74 2.49
N ALA A 201 -28.69 -15.79 3.29
CA ALA A 201 -28.20 -15.88 4.66
C ALA A 201 -26.67 -16.12 4.74
N ILE A 202 -26.09 -16.73 3.70
CA ILE A 202 -24.65 -16.97 3.55
C ILE A 202 -24.02 -15.81 2.79
N ALA A 203 -24.50 -15.46 1.60
CA ALA A 203 -24.03 -14.29 0.86
C ALA A 203 -25.14 -13.74 -0.05
N ASP A 204 -25.23 -12.41 -0.16
CA ASP A 204 -26.18 -11.71 -1.02
C ASP A 204 -25.45 -10.81 -2.03
N ILE A 205 -26.10 -10.42 -3.12
CA ILE A 205 -25.52 -9.53 -4.13
C ILE A 205 -26.50 -8.43 -4.53
N LYS A 206 -26.05 -7.17 -4.47
CA LYS A 206 -26.84 -6.02 -4.90
C LYS A 206 -25.97 -5.06 -5.70
N LYS A 207 -26.41 -4.70 -6.91
CA LYS A 207 -25.72 -3.76 -7.81
C LYS A 207 -24.22 -4.09 -8.00
N GLY A 208 -23.90 -5.37 -8.21
CA GLY A 208 -22.53 -5.83 -8.39
C GLY A 208 -21.68 -5.91 -7.11
N ILE A 209 -22.26 -5.70 -5.92
CA ILE A 209 -21.56 -5.83 -4.64
C ILE A 209 -22.07 -7.08 -3.92
N ILE A 210 -21.21 -8.06 -3.76
CA ILE A 210 -21.43 -9.26 -2.96
C ILE A 210 -21.19 -8.90 -1.49
N THR A 211 -22.07 -9.31 -0.60
CA THR A 211 -21.94 -9.12 0.85
C THR A 211 -22.17 -10.44 1.56
N ALA A 212 -21.20 -10.84 2.39
CA ALA A 212 -21.30 -12.02 3.25
C ALA A 212 -22.31 -11.77 4.38
N GLY A 213 -23.24 -12.71 4.55
CA GLY A 213 -24.17 -12.76 5.66
C GLY A 213 -23.51 -13.26 6.95
N ASN A 214 -24.35 -13.47 7.98
CA ASN A 214 -23.89 -13.89 9.31
C ASN A 214 -23.67 -15.40 9.44
N LYS A 215 -24.05 -16.19 8.43
CA LYS A 215 -23.93 -17.65 8.44
C LYS A 215 -22.70 -18.08 7.66
N VAL A 216 -21.81 -18.83 8.31
CA VAL A 216 -20.69 -19.51 7.64
C VAL A 216 -21.19 -20.64 6.74
N GLY A 217 -20.52 -20.88 5.62
CA GLY A 217 -20.91 -21.90 4.65
C GLY A 217 -20.53 -21.55 3.22
N SER A 218 -21.08 -22.29 2.26
CA SER A 218 -20.92 -22.01 0.83
C SER A 218 -22.28 -21.79 0.19
N THR A 219 -22.39 -20.85 -0.75
CA THR A 219 -23.57 -20.61 -1.56
C THR A 219 -23.18 -20.21 -2.97
N ASN A 220 -24.04 -20.49 -3.95
CA ASN A 220 -23.82 -20.07 -5.32
C ASN A 220 -24.59 -18.78 -5.65
N LEU A 221 -23.96 -17.91 -6.42
CA LEU A 221 -24.62 -16.83 -7.15
C LEU A 221 -24.87 -17.30 -8.58
N VAL A 222 -26.15 -17.37 -8.95
CA VAL A 222 -26.57 -17.72 -10.31
C VAL A 222 -26.80 -16.43 -11.09
N VAL A 223 -25.89 -16.16 -12.02
CA VAL A 223 -25.95 -15.04 -12.97
C VAL A 223 -26.74 -15.51 -14.20
N SER A 224 -27.68 -14.70 -14.66
CA SER A 224 -28.51 -14.98 -15.84
C SER A 224 -28.66 -13.73 -16.71
N TYR A 225 -28.35 -13.87 -18.00
CA TYR A 225 -28.46 -12.79 -18.98
C TYR A 225 -28.76 -13.36 -20.36
N LEU A 226 -29.84 -12.88 -21.01
CA LEU A 226 -30.30 -13.31 -22.33
C LEU A 226 -30.32 -14.84 -22.55
N GLY A 227 -30.75 -15.59 -21.51
CA GLY A 227 -30.86 -17.06 -21.55
C GLY A 227 -29.58 -17.83 -21.24
N LYS A 228 -28.42 -17.16 -21.16
CA LYS A 228 -27.15 -17.76 -20.68
C LYS A 228 -27.07 -17.67 -19.16
N LYS A 229 -26.35 -18.63 -18.56
CA LYS A 229 -26.14 -18.71 -17.11
C LYS A 229 -24.66 -18.90 -16.78
N LEU A 230 -24.24 -18.32 -15.66
CA LEU A 230 -22.93 -18.52 -15.04
C LEU A 230 -23.15 -18.69 -13.53
N THR A 231 -22.40 -19.60 -12.92
CA THR A 231 -22.46 -19.85 -11.48
C THR A 231 -21.15 -19.41 -10.84
N ILE A 232 -21.25 -18.67 -9.74
CA ILE A 232 -20.10 -18.19 -8.96
C ILE A 232 -20.25 -18.71 -7.53
N THR A 233 -19.25 -19.41 -7.02
CA THR A 233 -19.26 -19.96 -5.67
C THR A 233 -18.77 -18.92 -4.66
N VAL A 234 -19.55 -18.66 -3.62
CA VAL A 234 -19.16 -17.77 -2.51
C VAL A 234 -19.08 -18.57 -1.21
N LYS A 235 -17.88 -18.66 -0.65
CA LYS A 235 -17.61 -19.29 0.64
C LYS A 235 -17.48 -18.22 1.72
N VAL A 236 -18.35 -18.25 2.72
CA VAL A 236 -18.27 -17.38 3.89
C VAL A 236 -17.63 -18.11 5.05
N THR A 237 -16.48 -17.59 5.49
CA THR A 237 -15.72 -18.11 6.62
C THR A 237 -15.87 -17.20 7.83
N LYS A 238 -15.77 -17.79 9.02
CA LYS A 238 -15.48 -16.98 10.22
C LYS A 238 -14.04 -16.49 10.06
N ASP A 239 -13.80 -15.20 10.32
CA ASP A 239 -12.47 -14.61 10.29
C ASP A 239 -11.59 -15.32 11.34
N ALA A 240 -10.88 -16.35 10.92
CA ALA A 240 -10.05 -17.19 11.76
C ALA A 240 -8.61 -17.10 11.26
N ALA A 241 -7.68 -16.89 12.19
CA ALA A 241 -6.27 -17.06 11.88
C ALA A 241 -6.05 -18.52 11.46
N VAL A 242 -5.38 -18.71 10.32
CA VAL A 242 -4.96 -20.03 9.83
C VAL A 242 -3.54 -20.37 10.29
N SER A 243 -2.74 -19.34 10.63
CA SER A 243 -1.42 -19.50 11.24
C SER A 243 -1.09 -18.30 12.12
N ILE A 244 -0.18 -18.50 13.08
CA ILE A 244 0.38 -17.43 13.92
C ILE A 244 1.90 -17.45 13.85
N LYS A 245 2.51 -16.29 14.06
CA LYS A 245 3.97 -16.10 14.05
C LYS A 245 4.36 -15.07 15.10
N ALA A 246 5.27 -15.46 15.99
CA ALA A 246 5.95 -14.56 16.91
C ALA A 246 7.11 -13.82 16.21
N SER A 247 7.38 -12.59 16.64
CA SER A 247 8.50 -11.77 16.13
C SER A 247 9.87 -12.40 16.41
N SER A 248 9.99 -13.13 17.52
CA SER A 248 11.12 -14.01 17.81
C SER A 248 10.62 -15.35 18.35
N LYS A 249 11.39 -16.42 18.12
CA LYS A 249 11.16 -17.75 18.71
C LYS A 249 12.15 -18.10 19.82
N LYS A 250 13.22 -17.31 19.97
CA LYS A 250 14.22 -17.43 21.02
C LYS A 250 14.68 -16.05 21.47
N THR A 251 14.96 -15.85 22.73
CA THR A 251 15.59 -14.62 23.21
C THR A 251 16.48 -14.89 24.41
N THR A 252 17.55 -14.12 24.51
CA THR A 252 18.38 -14.02 25.71
C THR A 252 18.18 -12.63 26.31
N LEU A 253 17.98 -12.56 27.62
CA LEU A 253 17.78 -11.33 28.39
C LEU A 253 18.66 -11.36 29.64
N THR A 254 19.08 -10.21 30.10
CA THR A 254 19.72 -10.07 31.40
C THR A 254 18.65 -9.96 32.49
N VAL A 255 18.90 -10.43 33.71
CA VAL A 255 17.98 -10.24 34.85
C VAL A 255 17.58 -8.76 34.97
N GLY A 256 16.28 -8.48 35.06
CA GLY A 256 15.71 -7.13 35.11
C GLY A 256 15.40 -6.50 33.74
N ASP A 257 15.89 -7.08 32.63
CA ASP A 257 15.52 -6.61 31.29
C ASP A 257 14.07 -6.97 30.94
N THR A 258 13.49 -6.15 30.08
CA THR A 258 12.18 -6.39 29.47
C THR A 258 12.27 -6.50 27.96
N LYS A 259 11.37 -7.27 27.33
CA LYS A 259 11.31 -7.40 25.88
C LYS A 259 9.91 -7.68 25.34
N GLN A 260 9.45 -6.80 24.45
CA GLN A 260 8.21 -7.02 23.71
C GLN A 260 8.37 -8.06 22.59
N ILE A 261 7.56 -9.11 22.65
CA ILE A 261 7.26 -10.02 21.55
C ILE A 261 5.96 -9.59 20.87
N LYS A 262 5.97 -9.53 19.53
CA LYS A 262 4.77 -9.32 18.72
C LYS A 262 4.27 -10.64 18.17
N LEU A 263 2.97 -10.86 18.26
CA LEU A 263 2.31 -12.01 17.64
C LEU A 263 1.44 -11.54 16.47
N THR A 264 1.70 -12.11 15.29
CA THR A 264 0.92 -11.82 14.09
C THR A 264 0.16 -13.07 13.64
N GLY A 265 -1.11 -12.90 13.28
CA GLY A 265 -1.95 -13.95 12.73
C GLY A 265 -2.16 -13.75 11.24
N THR A 266 -1.94 -14.79 10.43
CA THR A 266 -2.35 -14.81 9.01
C THR A 266 -3.74 -15.40 8.95
N TYR A 267 -4.69 -14.67 8.39
CA TYR A 267 -6.11 -15.05 8.32
C TYR A 267 -6.44 -15.76 7.00
N SER A 268 -7.60 -16.43 6.96
CA SER A 268 -8.03 -17.19 5.78
C SER A 268 -8.21 -16.34 4.51
N ASP A 269 -8.35 -15.01 4.66
CA ASP A 269 -8.41 -14.05 3.55
C ASP A 269 -7.01 -13.55 3.11
N GLY A 270 -5.94 -14.15 3.66
CA GLY A 270 -4.55 -13.80 3.38
C GLY A 270 -4.03 -12.58 4.14
N LYS A 271 -4.87 -11.87 4.91
CA LYS A 271 -4.42 -10.69 5.65
C LYS A 271 -3.63 -11.09 6.89
N VAL A 272 -2.63 -10.28 7.20
CA VAL A 272 -1.84 -10.39 8.43
C VAL A 272 -2.33 -9.31 9.40
N LYS A 273 -2.67 -9.69 10.63
CA LYS A 273 -3.02 -8.75 11.70
C LYS A 273 -2.14 -8.98 12.92
N ASP A 274 -1.84 -7.89 13.62
CA ASP A 274 -1.30 -7.96 14.97
C ASP A 274 -2.39 -8.47 15.91
N ILE A 275 -2.08 -9.54 16.63
CA ILE A 275 -2.97 -10.23 17.57
C ILE A 275 -2.31 -10.36 18.95
N THR A 276 -1.24 -9.60 19.21
CA THR A 276 -0.43 -9.68 20.44
C THR A 276 -1.30 -9.58 21.69
N ASN A 277 -2.14 -8.55 21.77
CA ASN A 277 -3.04 -8.31 22.91
C ASN A 277 -4.33 -9.15 22.88
N LEU A 278 -4.51 -9.98 21.86
CA LEU A 278 -5.67 -10.87 21.72
C LEU A 278 -5.32 -12.32 22.06
N ALA A 279 -4.03 -12.64 22.15
CA ALA A 279 -3.55 -13.96 22.52
C ALA A 279 -3.51 -14.13 24.04
N VAL A 280 -3.66 -15.38 24.48
CA VAL A 280 -3.37 -15.79 25.84
C VAL A 280 -1.91 -16.18 25.91
N TRP A 281 -1.16 -15.55 26.81
CA TRP A 281 0.25 -15.82 27.03
C TRP A 281 0.42 -16.60 28.33
N THR A 282 1.31 -17.59 28.32
CA THR A 282 1.68 -18.38 29.51
C THR A 282 3.18 -18.60 29.50
N THR A 283 3.79 -18.66 30.68
CA THR A 283 5.18 -19.09 30.88
C THR A 283 5.18 -20.43 31.61
N ASP A 284 6.13 -21.31 31.28
CA ASP A 284 6.33 -22.58 31.98
C ASP A 284 6.90 -22.36 33.40
N ASP A 285 7.64 -21.26 33.59
CA ASP A 285 8.28 -20.89 34.86
C ASP A 285 8.38 -19.36 34.97
N SER A 286 7.49 -18.76 35.78
CA SER A 286 7.44 -17.32 36.03
C SER A 286 8.54 -16.82 36.95
N ASP A 287 9.20 -17.71 37.70
CA ASP A 287 10.32 -17.33 38.56
C ASP A 287 11.58 -17.05 37.71
N ILE A 288 11.66 -17.60 36.50
CA ILE A 288 12.73 -17.32 35.52
C ILE A 288 12.35 -16.14 34.62
N ALA A 289 11.20 -16.20 33.96
CA ALA A 289 10.70 -15.08 33.14
C ALA A 289 9.17 -15.04 33.12
N ASP A 290 8.63 -13.86 33.43
CA ASP A 290 7.19 -13.61 33.40
C ASP A 290 6.76 -12.95 32.09
N ILE A 291 5.46 -12.98 31.79
CA ILE A 291 4.91 -12.36 30.59
C ILE A 291 3.51 -11.78 30.78
N ASP A 292 3.36 -10.51 30.39
CA ASP A 292 2.05 -9.86 30.28
C ASP A 292 1.91 -9.14 28.94
N GLY A 293 0.79 -9.35 28.24
CA GLY A 293 0.52 -8.66 26.96
C GLY A 293 1.59 -8.82 25.87
N GLY A 294 2.41 -9.88 25.92
CA GLY A 294 3.54 -10.08 25.01
C GLY A 294 4.85 -9.42 25.45
N GLU A 295 4.86 -8.67 26.56
CA GLU A 295 6.06 -8.10 27.18
C GLU A 295 6.63 -9.12 28.17
N ILE A 296 7.85 -9.60 27.89
CA ILE A 296 8.59 -10.52 28.75
C ILE A 296 9.37 -9.70 29.78
N GLU A 297 9.31 -10.08 31.06
CA GLU A 297 10.17 -9.58 32.13
C GLU A 297 11.11 -10.70 32.59
N ALA A 298 12.42 -10.44 32.57
CA ALA A 298 13.43 -11.40 33.02
C ALA A 298 13.59 -11.33 34.55
N VAL A 299 13.23 -12.39 35.26
CA VAL A 299 13.13 -12.40 36.73
C VAL A 299 14.37 -12.98 37.38
N SER A 300 14.81 -14.17 36.96
CA SER A 300 16.02 -14.81 37.49
C SER A 300 16.70 -15.69 36.45
N GLU A 301 17.95 -16.03 36.69
CA GLU A 301 18.76 -16.84 35.78
C GLU A 301 18.14 -18.20 35.48
N GLY A 302 18.18 -18.60 34.22
CA GLY A 302 17.71 -19.91 33.80
C GLY A 302 17.17 -19.93 32.38
N THR A 303 16.46 -21.00 32.05
CA THR A 303 15.75 -21.11 30.78
C THR A 303 14.29 -21.50 31.03
N THR A 304 13.38 -20.81 30.35
CA THR A 304 11.95 -21.13 30.39
C THR A 304 11.35 -21.01 28.99
N THR A 305 10.14 -21.52 28.81
CA THR A 305 9.41 -21.42 27.55
C THR A 305 8.12 -20.64 27.77
N ILE A 306 7.92 -19.64 26.90
CA ILE A 306 6.69 -18.88 26.82
C ILE A 306 5.85 -19.40 25.66
N THR A 307 4.56 -19.63 25.91
CA THR A 307 3.60 -20.07 24.90
C THR A 307 2.56 -18.99 24.65
N ALA A 308 2.39 -18.60 23.39
CA ALA A 308 1.28 -17.77 22.97
C ALA A 308 0.20 -18.64 22.32
N ASN A 309 -1.05 -18.53 22.81
CA ASN A 309 -2.22 -19.20 22.25
C ASN A 309 -3.22 -18.19 21.69
N TYR A 310 -3.61 -18.36 20.43
CA TYR A 310 -4.71 -17.60 19.84
C TYR A 310 -5.68 -18.52 19.13
N ASN A 311 -6.89 -18.65 19.67
CA ASN A 311 -7.96 -19.50 19.13
C ASN A 311 -7.51 -20.95 18.84
N GLY A 312 -6.65 -21.53 19.69
CA GLY A 312 -6.16 -22.90 19.56
C GLY A 312 -4.91 -23.07 18.70
N LEU A 313 -4.41 -22.00 18.06
CA LEU A 313 -3.08 -21.99 17.44
C LEU A 313 -2.04 -21.59 18.49
N THR A 314 -0.92 -22.31 18.55
CA THR A 314 0.14 -22.09 19.54
C THR A 314 1.49 -21.81 18.91
N VAL A 315 2.29 -20.96 19.54
CA VAL A 315 3.72 -20.79 19.24
C VAL A 315 4.50 -20.74 20.55
N ALA A 316 5.61 -21.48 20.61
CA ALA A 316 6.53 -21.50 21.75
C ALA A 316 7.74 -20.59 21.48
N ILE A 317 8.20 -19.91 22.52
CA ILE A 317 9.30 -18.96 22.53
C ILE A 317 10.23 -19.35 23.67
N GLU A 318 11.47 -19.71 23.35
CA GLU A 318 12.49 -20.05 24.34
C GLU A 318 13.10 -18.77 24.91
N VAL A 319 13.12 -18.64 26.23
CA VAL A 319 13.73 -17.50 26.93
C VAL A 319 14.89 -18.01 27.76
N THR A 320 16.07 -17.45 27.54
CA THR A 320 17.24 -17.64 28.38
C THR A 320 17.48 -16.36 29.16
N VAL A 321 17.46 -16.43 30.48
CA VAL A 321 17.83 -15.32 31.35
C VAL A 321 19.24 -15.59 31.87
N ILE A 322 20.12 -14.63 31.64
CA ILE A 322 21.50 -14.64 32.13
C ILE A 322 21.65 -13.61 33.25
N SER A 323 22.64 -13.81 34.12
CA SER A 323 23.03 -12.78 35.08
C SER A 323 23.32 -11.49 34.33
N GLU A 324 23.10 -10.36 35.00
CA GLU A 324 23.96 -9.23 34.70
C GLU A 324 25.37 -9.70 35.05
N GLU A 325 26.25 -9.85 34.04
CA GLU A 325 27.67 -9.89 34.35
C GLU A 325 27.94 -8.56 35.06
N GLU A 326 27.93 -8.57 36.40
CA GLU A 326 28.83 -7.70 37.12
C GLU A 326 30.18 -7.97 36.46
N GLU A 327 30.65 -7.02 35.64
CA GLU A 327 32.06 -6.97 35.31
C GLU A 327 32.75 -7.06 36.66
N GLU A 328 33.31 -8.24 36.99
CA GLU A 328 34.12 -8.45 38.18
C GLU A 328 35.05 -7.26 38.23
N ALA A 329 34.77 -6.33 39.17
CA ALA A 329 35.40 -5.02 39.17
C ALA A 329 36.89 -5.29 39.11
N THR A 330 37.52 -4.98 37.97
CA THR A 330 38.89 -5.44 37.72
C THR A 330 39.74 -4.87 38.84
N GLN A 331 40.15 -5.73 39.77
CA GLN A 331 40.90 -5.26 40.93
C GLN A 331 42.31 -4.99 40.45
N TYR A 332 42.61 -3.70 40.27
CA TYR A 332 43.97 -3.27 40.02
C TYR A 332 44.80 -3.46 41.29
N VAL A 333 46.03 -3.93 41.14
CA VAL A 333 47.01 -4.03 42.22
C VAL A 333 47.59 -2.65 42.54
N SER A 334 47.63 -1.74 41.55
CA SER A 334 48.05 -0.35 41.74
C SER A 334 47.58 0.57 40.62
N LEU A 335 47.60 1.88 40.88
CA LEU A 335 47.34 2.93 39.89
C LEU A 335 48.64 3.67 39.49
N VAL A 336 48.74 4.06 38.22
CA VAL A 336 49.88 4.79 37.66
C VAL A 336 49.40 5.93 36.77
N ALA A 337 49.85 7.16 37.06
CA ALA A 337 49.63 8.31 36.17
C ALA A 337 50.65 8.37 35.03
N SER A 338 50.22 8.90 33.88
CA SER A 338 51.09 9.18 32.72
C SER A 338 52.24 10.14 33.05
N ASN A 339 52.04 11.04 34.02
CA ASN A 339 53.06 11.93 34.56
C ASN A 339 52.78 12.26 36.03
N LYS A 340 53.81 12.21 36.90
CA LYS A 340 53.72 12.51 38.34
C LYS A 340 54.42 13.81 38.76
N ASN A 341 55.17 14.44 37.85
CA ASN A 341 55.95 15.65 38.11
C ASN A 341 55.39 16.79 37.26
N ILE A 342 54.38 17.47 37.79
CA ILE A 342 53.59 18.42 37.03
C ILE A 342 53.88 19.84 37.51
N LYS A 343 54.31 20.69 36.57
CA LYS A 343 54.55 22.11 36.80
C LYS A 343 53.76 22.93 35.79
N LEU A 344 52.94 23.85 36.28
CA LEU A 344 51.99 24.65 35.50
C LEU A 344 52.16 26.13 35.83
N LEU A 345 51.63 27.02 34.99
CA LEU A 345 51.38 28.42 35.31
C LEU A 345 49.87 28.64 35.52
N PRO A 346 49.46 29.69 36.23
CA PRO A 346 48.05 30.04 36.39
C PRO A 346 47.28 30.04 35.07
N GLY A 347 46.13 29.38 35.05
CA GLY A 347 45.26 29.21 33.88
C GLY A 347 45.71 28.15 32.88
N ASP A 348 46.73 27.34 33.18
CA ASP A 348 47.00 26.13 32.39
C ASP A 348 45.92 25.08 32.57
N GLU A 349 45.63 24.38 31.49
CA GLU A 349 44.96 23.08 31.53
C GLU A 349 45.94 22.01 31.06
N LYS A 350 45.94 20.85 31.72
CA LYS A 350 46.79 19.72 31.34
C LYS A 350 46.08 18.40 31.52
N THR A 351 46.06 17.59 30.47
CA THR A 351 45.54 16.22 30.53
C THR A 351 46.55 15.27 31.16
N ILE A 352 46.08 14.42 32.07
CA ILE A 352 46.77 13.30 32.71
C ILE A 352 45.91 12.06 32.54
N ARG A 353 46.55 10.95 32.16
CA ARG A 353 45.89 9.64 32.06
C ARG A 353 46.24 8.79 33.26
N ILE A 354 45.28 8.03 33.75
CA ILE A 354 45.45 7.08 34.86
C ILE A 354 45.32 5.68 34.31
N TYR A 355 46.26 4.82 34.70
CA TYR A 355 46.29 3.42 34.33
C TYR A 355 46.19 2.54 35.57
N GLY A 356 45.28 1.57 35.54
CA GLY A 356 45.25 0.45 36.46
C GLY A 356 46.24 -0.63 36.03
N LEU A 357 47.01 -1.16 36.98
CA LEU A 357 47.87 -2.32 36.79
C LEU A 357 47.18 -3.56 37.33
N THR A 358 46.96 -4.54 36.47
CA THR A 358 46.49 -5.89 36.85
C THR A 358 47.64 -6.72 37.46
N GLU A 359 47.33 -7.88 38.02
CA GLU A 359 48.32 -8.76 38.67
C GLU A 359 49.39 -9.30 37.68
N ASP A 360 49.02 -9.50 36.41
CA ASP A 360 49.92 -9.87 35.32
C ASP A 360 50.74 -8.68 34.77
N GLY A 361 50.56 -7.48 35.33
CA GLY A 361 51.28 -6.26 34.99
C GLY A 361 50.78 -5.56 33.72
N GLN A 362 49.63 -5.95 33.18
CA GLN A 362 48.98 -5.24 32.09
C GLN A 362 48.54 -3.85 32.54
N LYS A 363 48.68 -2.86 31.64
CA LYS A 363 48.18 -1.50 31.84
C LYS A 363 46.81 -1.36 31.17
N VAL A 364 45.80 -1.01 31.96
CA VAL A 364 44.45 -0.66 31.50
C VAL A 364 44.21 0.81 31.79
N GLU A 365 43.73 1.59 30.83
CA GLU A 365 43.44 3.02 31.04
C GLU A 365 42.08 3.16 31.75
N VAL A 366 42.04 3.91 32.86
CA VAL A 366 40.90 4.03 33.78
C VAL A 366 40.64 5.49 34.18
N THR A 367 41.09 6.44 33.36
CA THR A 367 41.07 7.88 33.64
C THR A 367 39.67 8.41 34.02
N ASP A 368 38.63 7.85 33.41
CA ASP A 368 37.24 8.26 33.58
C ASP A 368 36.49 7.45 34.66
N GLU A 369 37.11 6.37 35.15
CA GLU A 369 36.53 5.46 36.16
C GLU A 369 37.03 5.76 37.58
N VAL A 370 38.10 6.55 37.69
CA VAL A 370 38.71 6.91 38.98
C VAL A 370 38.06 8.16 39.60
N VAL A 371 38.08 8.22 40.93
CA VAL A 371 37.68 9.40 41.69
C VAL A 371 38.87 10.34 41.87
N TRP A 372 38.69 11.61 41.56
CA TRP A 372 39.70 12.66 41.67
C TRP A 372 39.48 13.53 42.91
N GLN A 373 40.56 13.86 43.61
CA GLN A 373 40.54 14.83 44.71
C GLN A 373 41.82 15.66 44.73
N THR A 374 41.72 16.93 45.11
CA THR A 374 42.87 17.83 45.28
C THR A 374 43.00 18.29 46.72
N SER A 375 44.23 18.33 47.24
CA SER A 375 44.52 18.91 48.56
C SER A 375 44.26 20.41 48.63
N LYS A 376 44.29 21.12 47.50
CA LYS A 376 44.11 22.59 47.40
C LYS A 376 43.51 22.96 46.05
N SER A 377 42.19 23.02 45.99
CA SER A 377 41.44 23.36 44.77
C SER A 377 41.69 24.79 44.26
N ASP A 378 42.14 25.72 45.12
CA ASP A 378 42.52 27.05 44.69
C ASP A 378 43.90 27.12 44.03
N VAL A 379 44.72 26.07 44.16
CA VAL A 379 46.01 25.89 43.48
C VAL A 379 45.83 25.05 42.22
N VAL A 380 45.17 23.89 42.30
CA VAL A 380 44.87 23.05 41.14
C VAL A 380 43.55 22.33 41.35
N ASP A 381 42.69 22.41 40.34
CA ASP A 381 41.49 21.60 40.22
C ASP A 381 41.78 20.39 39.31
N ALA A 382 41.15 19.25 39.59
CA ALA A 382 41.42 18.00 38.89
C ALA A 382 40.12 17.21 38.70
N ASP A 383 39.73 17.00 37.45
CA ASP A 383 38.48 16.32 37.10
C ASP A 383 38.63 15.59 35.75
N SER A 384 38.13 14.36 35.65
CA SER A 384 38.17 13.53 34.43
C SER A 384 39.49 13.59 33.65
N GLY A 385 40.62 13.47 34.36
CA GLY A 385 41.95 13.53 33.74
C GLY A 385 42.43 14.93 33.33
N ILE A 386 41.69 16.00 33.61
CA ILE A 386 42.07 17.39 33.28
C ILE A 386 42.49 18.10 34.57
N LEU A 387 43.70 18.67 34.56
CA LEU A 387 44.21 19.51 35.64
C LEU A 387 44.12 20.98 35.25
N THR A 388 43.41 21.78 36.03
CA THR A 388 43.25 23.22 35.80
C THR A 388 43.99 24.02 36.88
N ALA A 389 45.01 24.78 36.47
CA ALA A 389 45.88 25.52 37.37
C ALA A 389 45.25 26.85 37.83
N GLY A 390 45.14 27.03 39.15
CA GLY A 390 44.67 28.25 39.81
C GLY A 390 45.81 29.16 40.25
N LYS A 391 45.91 29.41 41.56
CA LYS A 391 46.91 30.30 42.16
C LYS A 391 48.28 29.62 42.27
N PRO A 392 49.38 30.38 42.22
CA PRO A 392 50.71 29.84 42.50
C PRO A 392 50.78 29.14 43.86
N GLY A 393 51.31 27.92 43.87
CA GLY A 393 51.38 27.08 45.06
C GLY A 393 51.75 25.63 44.73
N LYS A 394 51.82 24.80 45.78
CA LYS A 394 51.98 23.35 45.67
C LYS A 394 50.74 22.66 46.20
N ALA A 395 50.26 21.69 45.45
CA ALA A 395 49.14 20.83 45.78
C ALA A 395 49.48 19.36 45.43
N VAL A 396 48.87 18.45 46.16
CA VAL A 396 48.80 17.02 45.86
C VAL A 396 47.45 16.72 45.23
N VAL A 397 47.45 15.96 44.14
CA VAL A 397 46.25 15.34 43.54
C VAL A 397 46.22 13.88 43.98
N TYR A 398 45.06 13.44 44.44
CA TYR A 398 44.74 12.08 44.85
C TYR A 398 43.77 11.48 43.83
N VAL A 399 43.98 10.21 43.52
CA VAL A 399 43.18 9.43 42.58
C VAL A 399 42.89 8.09 43.22
N SER A 400 41.63 7.65 43.21
CA SER A 400 41.26 6.33 43.77
C SER A 400 40.34 5.55 42.83
N HIS A 401 40.54 4.24 42.78
CA HIS A 401 39.67 3.28 42.10
C HIS A 401 39.47 2.07 43.01
N GLY A 402 38.25 1.91 43.53
CA GLY A 402 37.99 0.95 44.61
C GLY A 402 38.87 1.22 45.84
N SER A 403 39.67 0.23 46.27
CA SER A 403 40.60 0.33 47.39
C SER A 403 42.01 0.82 47.00
N THR A 404 42.29 0.99 45.71
CA THR A 404 43.60 1.45 45.23
C THR A 404 43.67 2.96 45.14
N GLU A 405 44.81 3.50 45.57
CA GLU A 405 45.06 4.93 45.60
C GLU A 405 46.38 5.30 44.90
N LEU A 406 46.41 6.48 44.31
CA LEU A 406 47.60 7.13 43.77
C LEU A 406 47.59 8.59 44.19
N SER A 407 48.78 9.13 44.47
CA SER A 407 48.97 10.57 44.59
C SER A 407 50.16 11.07 43.79
N PHE A 408 50.10 12.32 43.36
CA PHE A 408 51.22 13.00 42.70
C PHE A 408 51.19 14.51 42.95
N ASN A 409 52.35 15.15 42.77
CA ASN A 409 52.54 16.56 43.08
C ASN A 409 52.29 17.43 41.84
N VAL A 410 51.54 18.51 42.07
CA VAL A 410 51.36 19.60 41.11
C VAL A 410 51.90 20.89 41.73
N GLU A 411 52.75 21.59 40.99
CA GLU A 411 53.28 22.90 41.35
C GLU A 411 52.80 23.94 40.33
N VAL A 412 51.98 24.89 40.79
CA VAL A 412 51.62 26.08 40.00
C VAL A 412 52.62 27.17 40.32
N ILE A 413 53.36 27.60 39.31
CA ILE A 413 54.50 28.51 39.48
C ILE A 413 54.06 29.93 39.19
N LYS A 414 54.46 30.86 40.07
CA LYS A 414 54.30 32.29 39.82
C LYS A 414 55.12 32.66 38.58
N GLU A 415 54.50 33.35 37.62
CA GLU A 415 55.20 33.77 36.42
C GLU A 415 56.46 34.59 36.74
N LYS A 416 57.59 34.18 36.15
CA LYS A 416 58.89 34.86 36.25
C LYS A 416 59.36 35.32 34.87
N ALA A 417 60.42 36.11 34.81
CA ALA A 417 61.08 36.43 33.55
C ALA A 417 61.60 35.14 32.89
N VAL A 418 61.33 34.97 31.60
CA VAL A 418 61.83 33.85 30.80
C VAL A 418 63.30 34.11 30.44
N LYS A 419 64.18 33.18 30.82
CA LYS A 419 65.62 33.20 30.50
C LYS A 419 65.85 32.77 29.04
N ALA A 420 65.26 31.64 28.64
CA ALA A 420 65.37 31.07 27.30
C ALA A 420 64.16 30.19 26.93
N ILE A 421 63.98 29.92 25.64
CA ILE A 421 63.10 28.85 25.15
C ILE A 421 63.97 27.68 24.70
N ILE A 422 63.58 26.47 25.11
CA ILE A 422 64.22 25.22 24.74
C ILE A 422 63.19 24.41 23.97
N SER A 423 63.44 24.18 22.68
CA SER A 423 62.61 23.32 21.85
C SER A 423 63.19 21.90 21.76
N SER A 424 62.36 20.89 21.95
CA SER A 424 62.75 19.48 21.81
C SER A 424 61.90 18.79 20.74
N PRO A 425 62.51 18.27 19.66
CA PRO A 425 63.92 18.38 19.29
C PRO A 425 64.30 19.76 18.71
N SER A 426 65.60 20.11 18.67
CA SER A 426 66.12 21.29 17.96
C SER A 426 66.39 21.05 16.47
N LYS A 427 66.35 19.78 16.04
CA LYS A 427 66.44 19.36 14.64
C LYS A 427 65.65 18.07 14.44
N ILE A 428 64.86 18.01 13.37
CA ILE A 428 64.03 16.84 13.07
C ILE A 428 63.98 16.51 11.58
N GLU A 429 63.89 15.22 11.29
CA GLU A 429 63.61 14.70 9.97
C GLU A 429 62.27 13.95 9.99
N VAL A 430 61.38 14.29 9.06
CA VAL A 430 60.03 13.72 8.97
C VAL A 430 59.73 13.30 7.53
N LYS A 431 58.82 12.34 7.35
CA LYS A 431 58.38 11.92 6.01
C LYS A 431 57.26 12.85 5.54
N LYS A 432 57.17 13.12 4.23
CA LYS A 432 56.00 13.80 3.67
C LYS A 432 54.70 13.09 4.13
N GLY A 433 53.72 13.86 4.59
CA GLY A 433 52.42 13.39 5.07
C GLY A 433 52.41 12.90 6.53
N SER A 434 53.53 12.98 7.25
CA SER A 434 53.56 12.66 8.67
C SER A 434 53.28 13.88 9.54
N GLU A 435 52.69 13.60 10.70
CA GLU A 435 52.48 14.57 11.78
C GLU A 435 53.42 14.27 12.94
N LYS A 436 53.82 15.32 13.68
CA LYS A 436 54.67 15.18 14.86
C LYS A 436 54.44 16.30 15.86
N GLN A 437 54.20 15.94 17.12
CA GLN A 437 54.19 16.90 18.22
C GLN A 437 55.62 17.35 18.57
N LEU A 438 55.81 18.66 18.63
CA LEU A 438 57.02 19.31 19.14
C LEU A 438 56.73 19.87 20.54
N ILE A 439 57.75 19.90 21.40
CA ILE A 439 57.62 20.45 22.76
C ILE A 439 58.47 21.71 22.88
N ALA A 440 57.88 22.77 23.42
CA ALA A 440 58.59 24.01 23.78
C ALA A 440 58.57 24.20 25.30
N GLU A 441 59.74 24.16 25.92
CA GLU A 441 59.92 24.45 27.34
C GLU A 441 60.47 25.87 27.54
N ALA A 442 59.80 26.68 28.36
CA ALA A 442 60.35 27.94 28.85
C ALA A 442 61.24 27.68 30.06
N GLN A 443 62.52 28.03 29.95
CA GLN A 443 63.44 28.09 31.08
C GLN A 443 63.34 29.49 31.71
N TYR A 444 62.99 29.57 32.99
CA TYR A 444 62.91 30.81 33.74
C TYR A 444 64.26 31.18 34.37
N ILE A 445 64.35 32.40 34.91
CA ILE A 445 65.59 32.93 35.53
C ILE A 445 66.13 32.09 36.70
N ASP A 446 65.28 31.29 37.33
CA ASP A 446 65.60 30.35 38.40
C ASP A 446 65.88 28.92 37.89
N ASP A 447 66.11 28.78 36.58
CA ASP A 447 66.39 27.55 35.86
C ASP A 447 65.25 26.50 35.87
N VAL A 448 64.08 26.85 36.40
CA VAL A 448 62.88 26.03 36.28
C VAL A 448 62.42 26.00 34.83
N LYS A 449 62.06 24.81 34.34
CA LYS A 449 61.50 24.60 33.00
C LYS A 449 60.01 24.28 33.09
N ILE A 450 59.23 24.90 32.22
CA ILE A 450 57.78 24.68 32.10
C ILE A 450 57.43 24.48 30.64
N ASP A 451 56.62 23.47 30.36
CA ASP A 451 56.05 23.26 29.03
C ASP A 451 55.10 24.43 28.70
N VAL A 452 55.39 25.11 27.61
CA VAL A 452 54.62 26.25 27.09
C VAL A 452 54.20 26.00 25.65
N THR A 453 54.17 24.74 25.20
CA THR A 453 53.92 24.34 23.81
C THR A 453 52.67 25.02 23.24
N GLU A 454 51.54 24.93 23.96
CA GLU A 454 50.25 25.51 23.54
C GLU A 454 50.19 27.04 23.68
N ARG A 455 51.07 27.64 24.50
CA ARG A 455 51.12 29.10 24.72
C ARG A 455 52.13 29.81 23.84
N ALA A 456 53.02 29.05 23.22
CA ALA A 456 54.07 29.61 22.38
C ALA A 456 53.51 29.95 21.00
N VAL A 457 54.05 31.02 20.41
CA VAL A 457 53.74 31.39 19.03
C VAL A 457 54.68 30.64 18.12
N TRP A 458 54.12 29.77 17.30
CA TRP A 458 54.86 28.97 16.32
C TRP A 458 54.80 29.64 14.94
N THR A 459 55.94 29.72 14.26
CA THR A 459 56.03 30.30 12.92
C THR A 459 56.94 29.45 12.05
N VAL A 460 56.61 29.29 10.78
CA VAL A 460 57.40 28.53 9.80
C VAL A 460 58.01 29.52 8.82
N LYS A 461 59.31 29.41 8.56
CA LYS A 461 60.00 30.28 7.59
C LYS A 461 59.50 30.07 6.15
N ASN A 462 59.16 28.83 5.79
CA ASN A 462 58.60 28.46 4.50
C ASN A 462 57.45 27.47 4.74
N ASP A 463 56.24 27.99 4.72
CA ASP A 463 54.95 27.29 4.93
C ASP A 463 54.59 26.33 3.79
N SER A 464 55.12 26.52 2.57
CA SER A 464 54.92 25.56 1.47
C SER A 464 55.56 24.18 1.70
N ILE A 465 56.42 24.05 2.72
CA ILE A 465 57.12 22.81 3.09
C ILE A 465 56.39 22.07 4.23
N LEU A 466 55.86 22.79 5.20
CA LEU A 466 55.12 22.25 6.34
C LEU A 466 54.22 23.32 6.98
N GLU A 467 53.22 22.86 7.70
CA GLU A 467 52.38 23.66 8.60
C GLU A 467 52.69 23.32 10.06
N ILE A 468 52.38 24.26 10.96
CA ILE A 468 52.45 24.03 12.41
C ILE A 468 51.28 24.72 13.11
N ASP A 469 50.61 23.98 13.98
CA ASP A 469 49.52 24.48 14.82
C ASP A 469 49.63 23.89 16.23
N GLY A 470 49.60 24.74 17.27
CA GLY A 470 49.74 24.27 18.66
C GLY A 470 50.98 23.40 18.94
N GLY A 471 52.08 23.57 18.20
CA GLY A 471 53.26 22.70 18.27
C GLY A 471 53.14 21.38 17.49
N THR A 472 52.00 21.08 16.89
CA THR A 472 51.79 19.97 15.96
C THR A 472 52.30 20.34 14.57
N LEU A 473 53.37 19.69 14.12
CA LEU A 473 53.90 19.84 12.76
C LEU A 473 53.18 18.90 11.80
N THR A 474 52.84 19.39 10.61
CA THR A 474 52.34 18.59 9.47
C THR A 474 53.22 18.77 8.24
N ALA A 475 53.84 17.68 7.77
CA ALA A 475 54.83 17.73 6.69
C ALA A 475 54.19 17.69 5.28
N LEU A 476 54.26 18.79 4.53
CA LEU A 476 53.53 18.96 3.26
C LEU A 476 54.35 18.61 2.02
N LYS A 477 55.59 19.10 1.94
CA LYS A 477 56.43 18.99 0.73
C LYS A 477 57.88 18.73 1.10
N LYS A 478 58.56 17.93 0.28
CA LYS A 478 60.00 17.67 0.45
C LYS A 478 60.79 18.98 0.42
N GLY A 479 61.69 19.15 1.38
CA GLY A 479 62.47 20.38 1.52
C GLY A 479 63.05 20.56 2.92
N LYS A 480 63.74 21.68 3.12
CA LYS A 480 64.26 22.12 4.42
C LYS A 480 63.65 23.45 4.79
N THR A 481 63.21 23.59 6.04
CA THR A 481 62.68 24.83 6.58
C THR A 481 63.06 24.98 8.05
N ILE A 482 62.73 26.12 8.65
CA ILE A 482 62.99 26.41 10.06
C ILE A 482 61.65 26.77 10.70
N ILE A 483 61.37 26.14 11.83
CA ILE A 483 60.30 26.57 12.74
C ILE A 483 60.93 27.47 13.79
N THR A 484 60.36 28.65 14.00
CA THR A 484 60.69 29.53 15.11
C THR A 484 59.55 29.51 16.11
N VAL A 485 59.85 29.11 17.34
CA VAL A 485 58.94 29.17 18.47
C VAL A 485 59.27 30.36 19.35
N LYS A 486 58.28 31.19 19.68
CA LYS A 486 58.44 32.40 20.49
C LYS A 486 57.53 32.37 21.70
N TYR A 487 58.06 32.75 22.86
CA TYR A 487 57.25 32.94 24.07
C TYR A 487 57.90 34.00 24.97
N LYS A 488 57.09 34.97 25.42
CA LYS A 488 57.49 36.13 26.25
C LYS A 488 58.81 36.81 25.81
N GLY A 489 58.93 37.07 24.50
CA GLY A 489 60.07 37.77 23.91
C GLY A 489 61.35 36.93 23.73
N LYS A 490 61.34 35.67 24.14
CA LYS A 490 62.42 34.69 23.87
C LYS A 490 62.00 33.77 22.72
N PHE A 491 62.98 33.16 22.05
CA PHE A 491 62.71 32.28 20.92
C PHE A 491 63.72 31.13 20.81
N ALA A 492 63.31 30.05 20.15
CA ALA A 492 64.18 28.97 19.71
C ALA A 492 63.87 28.61 18.25
N ASN A 493 64.86 28.03 17.56
CA ASN A 493 64.72 27.59 16.18
C ASN A 493 64.87 26.06 16.11
N ILE A 494 64.02 25.44 15.30
CA ILE A 494 64.03 24.01 15.01
C ILE A 494 64.30 23.83 13.52
N GLU A 495 65.38 23.11 13.19
CA GLU A 495 65.67 22.74 11.81
C GLU A 495 64.81 21.54 11.38
N VAL A 496 64.01 21.69 10.32
CA VAL A 496 63.18 20.61 9.81
C VAL A 496 63.62 20.19 8.41
N THR A 497 63.78 18.88 8.20
CA THR A 497 63.94 18.28 6.87
C THR A 497 62.77 17.34 6.59
N VAL A 498 61.99 17.64 5.55
CA VAL A 498 60.93 16.76 5.04
C VAL A 498 61.51 15.90 3.91
N LYS A 499 61.50 14.58 4.09
CA LYS A 499 62.07 13.58 3.15
C LYS A 499 61.03 12.95 2.23
#